data_AF-A0A6M2E1B5-F1
#
_entry.id   AF-A0A6M2E1B5-F1
#
_cell.length_a   1.000
_cell.length_b   1.000
_cell.length_c   1.000
_cell.angle_alpha   90.00
_cell.angle_beta   90.00
_cell.angle_gamma   90.00
#
_symmetry.space_group_name_H-M   'P 1'
#
loop_
_entity.id
_entity.type
_entity.pdbx_description
1 polymer ?
#
loop_
_entity_poly.entity_id
_entity_poly.type
_entity_poly.pdbx_seq_one_letter_code
_entity_poly.pdbx_strand_id
1 'polypeptide(L)'
;VEELLQREADAKLKIEQLKQHVDEIVRTEKERSATYVTLEKLDEAIEFAIENPISYSFAIDPQGKEIWEGTPHYEVYKEGPAFAYQLPKRVRF
;
A
#
# COMPACT_ATOMS: atom_id res chain seq x y z
N VAL A 1 -15.17 -14.83 -45.52
CA VAL A 1 -14.67 -16.02 -44.79
C VAL A 1 -13.52 -15.62 -43.86
N GLU A 2 -12.55 -14.87 -44.36
CA GLU A 2 -11.37 -14.42 -43.60
C GLU A 2 -11.69 -13.50 -42.41
N GLU A 3 -12.62 -12.55 -42.58
CA GLU A 3 -13.06 -11.62 -41.51
C GLU A 3 -13.75 -12.35 -40.33
N LEU A 4 -14.52 -13.41 -40.63
CA LEU A 4 -15.16 -14.24 -39.60
C LEU A 4 -14.11 -15.02 -38.79
N LEU A 5 -13.09 -15.53 -39.47
CA LEU A 5 -11.98 -16.25 -38.83
C LEU A 5 -11.16 -15.32 -37.92
N GLN A 6 -10.93 -14.08 -38.36
CA GLN A 6 -10.25 -13.05 -37.59
C GLN A 6 -11.02 -12.68 -36.32
N ARG A 7 -12.34 -12.50 -36.43
CA ARG A 7 -13.22 -12.22 -35.28
C ARG A 7 -13.23 -13.36 -34.25
N GLU A 8 -13.19 -14.61 -34.71
CA GLU A 8 -13.09 -15.77 -33.81
C GLU A 8 -11.73 -15.84 -33.10
N ALA A 9 -10.64 -15.52 -33.80
CA ALA A 9 -9.30 -15.46 -33.21
C ALA A 9 -9.21 -14.37 -32.14
N ASP A 10 -9.74 -13.17 -32.41
CA ASP A 10 -9.76 -12.06 -31.46
C ASP A 10 -10.63 -12.37 -30.23
N ALA A 11 -11.77 -13.04 -30.42
CA ALA A 11 -12.62 -13.48 -29.32
C ALA A 11 -11.89 -14.49 -28.42
N LYS A 12 -11.16 -15.45 -29.00
CA LYS A 12 -10.34 -16.42 -28.25
C LYS A 12 -9.22 -15.74 -27.48
N LEU A 13 -8.53 -14.78 -28.09
CA LEU A 13 -7.47 -14.01 -27.45
C LEU A 13 -8.00 -13.23 -26.22
N LYS A 14 -9.13 -12.55 -26.36
CA LYS A 14 -9.76 -11.81 -25.25
C LYS A 14 -10.17 -12.71 -24.10
N ILE A 15 -10.73 -13.89 -24.40
CA ILE A 15 -11.10 -14.87 -23.39
C ILE A 15 -9.85 -15.37 -22.64
N GLU A 16 -8.76 -15.63 -23.36
CA GLU A 16 -7.50 -16.08 -22.76
C GLU A 16 -6.88 -15.00 -21.87
N GLN A 17 -6.86 -13.75 -22.32
CA GLN A 17 -6.40 -12.61 -21.51
C GLN A 17 -7.23 -12.43 -20.24
N LEU A 18 -8.56 -12.58 -20.34
CA LEU A 18 -9.44 -12.51 -19.18
C LEU A 18 -9.17 -13.64 -18.19
N LYS A 19 -8.95 -14.87 -18.67
CA LYS A 19 -8.59 -16.00 -17.81
C LYS A 19 -7.29 -15.75 -17.05
N GLN A 20 -6.25 -15.31 -17.77
CA GLN A 20 -4.95 -15.02 -17.16
C GLN A 20 -5.06 -13.92 -16.10
N HIS A 21 -5.84 -12.88 -16.37
CA HIS A 21 -6.08 -11.80 -15.41
C HIS A 21 -6.82 -12.30 -14.16
N VAL A 22 -7.85 -13.12 -14.32
CA VAL A 22 -8.60 -13.71 -13.20
C VAL A 22 -7.70 -14.63 -12.38
N ASP A 23 -6.89 -15.47 -13.03
CA ASP A 23 -5.96 -16.38 -12.34
C ASP A 23 -4.91 -15.61 -11.54
N GLU A 24 -4.42 -14.48 -12.06
CA GLU A 24 -3.49 -13.60 -11.34
C GLU A 24 -4.14 -12.98 -10.10
N ILE A 25 -5.37 -12.47 -10.21
CA ILE A 25 -6.12 -11.95 -9.06
C ILE A 25 -6.28 -13.05 -8.01
N VAL A 26 -6.72 -14.24 -8.40
CA VAL A 26 -6.93 -15.36 -7.47
C VAL A 26 -5.62 -15.75 -6.78
N ARG A 27 -4.50 -15.74 -7.50
CA ARG A 27 -3.18 -16.02 -6.91
C ARG A 27 -2.79 -14.97 -5.88
N THR A 28 -2.89 -13.68 -6.22
CA THR A 28 -2.55 -12.58 -5.30
C THR A 28 -3.45 -12.58 -4.07
N GLU A 29 -4.75 -12.85 -4.23
CA GLU A 29 -5.67 -12.90 -3.10
C GLU A 29 -5.43 -14.12 -2.21
N LYS A 30 -5.01 -15.27 -2.77
CA LYS A 30 -4.55 -16.42 -1.96
C LYS A 30 -3.34 -16.07 -1.11
N GLU A 31 -2.36 -15.38 -1.67
CA GLU A 31 -1.18 -14.92 -0.94
C GLU A 31 -1.56 -13.93 0.17
N ARG A 32 -2.46 -12.97 -0.12
CA ARG A 32 -2.99 -12.02 0.87
C ARG A 32 -3.79 -12.70 1.98
N SER A 33 -4.56 -13.73 1.66
CA SER A 33 -5.40 -14.42 2.64
C SER A 33 -4.60 -15.03 3.80
N ALA A 34 -3.33 -15.37 3.55
CA ALA A 34 -2.44 -15.91 4.58
C ALA A 34 -2.06 -14.89 5.67
N THR A 35 -2.18 -13.59 5.39
CA THR A 35 -1.85 -12.50 6.34
C THR A 35 -3.05 -12.03 7.17
N TYR A 36 -4.26 -12.53 6.89
CA TYR A 36 -5.45 -12.13 7.62
C TYR A 36 -5.50 -12.72 9.04
N VAL A 37 -6.10 -11.97 9.96
CA VAL A 37 -6.29 -12.39 11.34
C VAL A 37 -7.42 -13.43 11.40
N THR A 38 -7.08 -14.64 11.84
CA THR A 38 -8.02 -15.71 12.15
C THR A 38 -8.25 -15.79 13.66
N LEU A 39 -9.31 -16.50 14.09
CA LEU A 39 -9.60 -16.68 15.53
C LEU A 39 -8.43 -17.28 16.31
N GLU A 40 -7.65 -18.16 15.67
CA GLU A 40 -6.49 -18.81 16.28
C GLU A 40 -5.29 -17.86 16.45
N LYS A 41 -5.18 -16.82 15.61
CA LYS A 41 -4.08 -15.84 15.61
C LYS A 41 -4.48 -14.49 16.22
N LEU A 42 -5.68 -14.39 16.80
CA LEU A 42 -6.26 -13.13 17.23
C LEU A 42 -5.45 -12.48 18.36
N ASP A 43 -5.13 -13.24 19.40
CA ASP A 43 -4.42 -12.72 20.58
C ASP A 43 -2.99 -12.25 20.20
N GLU A 44 -2.26 -13.05 19.42
CA GLU A 44 -0.92 -12.69 18.90
C GLU A 44 -0.97 -11.42 18.04
N ALA A 45 -1.99 -11.28 17.19
CA ALA A 45 -2.16 -10.09 16.35
C ALA A 45 -2.46 -8.83 17.17
N ILE A 46 -3.21 -8.95 18.27
CA ILE A 46 -3.49 -7.85 19.18
C ILE A 46 -2.20 -7.38 19.88
N GLU A 47 -1.42 -8.31 20.44
CA GLU A 47 -0.16 -7.99 21.10
C GLU A 47 0.82 -7.32 20.12
N PHE A 48 0.98 -7.90 18.92
CA PHE A 48 1.84 -7.34 17.88
C PHE A 48 1.44 -5.90 17.50
N ALA A 49 0.14 -5.62 17.36
CA ALA A 49 -0.34 -4.29 16.99
C ALA A 49 -0.12 -3.24 18.08
N ILE A 50 -0.17 -3.64 19.36
CA ILE A 50 0.11 -2.75 20.48
C ILE A 50 1.61 -2.43 20.56
N GLU A 51 2.46 -3.43 20.34
CA GLU A 51 3.92 -3.27 20.41
C GLU A 51 4.51 -2.52 19.20
N ASN A 52 3.88 -2.67 18.02
CA ASN A 52 4.36 -2.13 16.75
C ASN A 52 3.36 -1.13 16.14
N PRO A 53 3.16 0.04 16.77
CA PRO A 53 2.27 1.06 16.23
C PRO A 53 2.87 1.70 14.98
N ILE A 54 2.12 1.72 13.87
CA ILE A 54 2.54 2.28 12.58
C ILE A 54 1.81 3.60 12.32
N SER A 55 2.53 4.65 11.91
CA SER A 55 1.94 5.91 11.46
C SER A 55 1.90 6.01 9.95
N TYR A 56 0.71 6.32 9.44
CA TYR A 56 0.49 6.67 8.03
C TYR A 56 0.42 8.18 7.81
N SER A 57 0.89 8.97 8.78
CA SER A 57 0.95 10.42 8.61
C SER A 57 2.00 10.74 7.54
N PHE A 58 1.72 11.66 6.64
CA PHE A 58 2.70 12.22 5.73
C PHE A 58 2.25 13.62 5.34
N ALA A 59 3.20 14.47 4.97
CA ALA A 59 2.90 15.79 4.45
C ALA A 59 3.45 15.92 3.04
N ILE A 60 2.71 16.60 2.17
CA ILE A 60 3.11 16.91 0.80
C ILE A 60 3.18 18.42 0.60
N ASP A 61 4.04 18.86 -0.30
CA ASP A 61 4.05 20.22 -0.79
C ASP A 61 3.00 20.43 -1.90
N PRO A 62 2.72 21.69 -2.31
CA PRO A 62 1.81 21.98 -3.42
C PRO A 62 2.27 21.45 -4.79
N GLN A 63 3.53 21.01 -4.93
CA GLN A 63 4.04 20.35 -6.14
C GLN A 63 3.88 18.83 -6.10
N GLY A 64 3.30 18.29 -5.01
CA GLY A 64 3.06 16.87 -4.81
C GLY A 64 4.27 16.10 -4.27
N LYS A 65 5.34 16.78 -3.84
CA LYS A 65 6.50 16.13 -3.23
C LYS A 65 6.26 15.93 -1.74
N GLU A 66 6.54 14.73 -1.26
CA GLU A 66 6.53 14.41 0.17
C GLU A 66 7.62 15.21 0.91
N ILE A 67 7.20 15.95 1.94
CA ILE A 67 8.05 16.84 2.75
C ILE A 67 8.30 16.31 4.17
N TRP A 68 7.49 15.35 4.61
CA TRP A 68 7.65 14.70 5.91
C TRP A 68 7.08 13.30 5.85
N GLU A 69 7.93 12.31 6.11
CA GLU A 69 7.51 10.94 6.42
C GLU A 69 7.05 10.94 7.87
N GLY A 70 5.79 10.59 8.12
CA GLY A 70 5.19 10.88 9.39
C GLY A 70 5.52 9.92 10.50
N THR A 71 6.80 9.85 10.86
CA THR A 71 7.28 9.24 12.09
C THR A 71 6.48 9.82 13.26
N PRO A 72 5.67 9.01 13.95
CA PRO A 72 4.81 9.51 14.99
C PRO A 72 5.66 9.96 16.17
N HIS A 73 5.26 11.07 16.78
CA HIS A 73 6.05 11.76 17.80
C HIS A 73 6.46 10.88 19.00
N TYR A 74 5.78 9.74 19.25
CA TYR A 74 6.08 8.86 20.37
C TYR A 74 7.35 7.99 20.18
N GLU A 75 7.82 7.75 18.96
CA GLU A 75 9.07 6.99 18.73
C GLU A 75 10.31 7.84 18.98
N VAL A 76 10.20 9.15 18.76
CA VAL A 76 11.24 10.14 19.04
C VAL A 76 11.68 10.10 20.50
N TYR A 77 10.76 9.90 21.45
CA TYR A 77 11.07 9.93 22.88
C TYR A 77 11.83 8.71 23.41
N LYS A 78 12.00 7.64 22.61
CA LYS A 78 12.90 6.54 22.99
C LYS A 78 14.38 6.94 22.91
N GLU A 79 14.72 7.95 22.10
CA GLU A 79 16.10 8.40 21.86
C GLU A 79 16.44 9.79 22.42
N GLY A 80 15.49 10.44 23.13
CA GLY A 80 15.64 11.80 23.67
C GLY A 80 14.76 12.83 22.96
N PRO A 81 14.71 14.10 23.40
CA PRO A 81 13.84 15.10 22.75
C PRO A 81 14.26 15.32 21.29
N ALA A 82 13.31 15.27 20.35
CA ALA A 82 13.55 15.67 18.96
C ALA A 82 14.20 17.05 18.91
N PHE A 83 15.26 17.17 18.11
CA PHE A 83 15.70 18.48 17.66
C PHE A 83 14.52 19.19 17.00
N ALA A 84 14.17 20.38 17.49
CA ALA A 84 13.05 21.14 16.96
C ALA A 84 13.22 21.33 15.45
N TYR A 85 12.22 20.92 14.67
CA TYR A 85 12.22 21.12 13.22
C TYR A 85 12.30 22.63 12.94
N GLN A 86 13.40 23.08 12.37
CA GLN A 86 13.56 24.49 11.99
C GLN A 86 12.69 24.75 10.76
N LEU A 87 11.57 25.43 10.95
CA LEU A 87 10.71 25.85 9.85
C LEU A 87 11.52 26.66 8.82
N PRO A 88 11.35 26.40 7.52
CA PRO A 88 12.01 27.20 6.49
C PRO A 88 11.60 28.67 6.65
N LYS A 89 12.58 29.57 6.62
CA LYS A 89 12.34 31.01 6.74
C LYS A 89 11.40 31.43 5.61
N ARG A 90 10.24 31.97 5.98
CA ARG A 90 9.29 32.55 5.01
C ARG A 90 10.03 33.61 4.18
N VAL A 91 10.24 33.32 2.90
CA VAL A 91 10.66 34.34 1.93
C VAL A 91 9.43 35.22 1.71
N ARG A 92 9.50 36.50 2.13
CA ARG A 92 8.47 37.47 1.75
C ARG A 92 8.70 37.79 0.27
N PHE A 93 7.66 37.56 -0.54
CA PHE A 93 7.58 38.03 -1.91
C PHE A 93 7.48 39.57 -1.93
#